data_AF-A0A6C2CBQ6-F1
#
_entry.id   AF-A0A6C2CBQ6-F1
#
_cell.length_a   1.000
_cell.length_b   1.000
_cell.length_c   1.000
_cell.angle_alpha   90.00
_cell.angle_beta   90.00
_cell.angle_gamma   90.00
#
_symmetry.space_group_name_H-M   'P 1'
#
loop_
_entity.id
_entity.type
_entity.pdbx_description
1 polymer ?
#
loop_
_entity_poly.entity_id
_entity_poly.type
_entity_poly.pdbx_seq_one_letter_code
_entity_poly.pdbx_strand_id
1 'polypeptide(L)' 'MTKKMNEIVDRGLPILNTDEIAKLYFGHNASWFNQNMRNNPKFIRNVPDIGLNRPEWKRVDVERFVKQSGWM' A
#
# COMPACT_ATOMS: atom_id res chain seq x y z
N MET A 1 1.70 -7.48 28.55
CA MET A 1 2.43 -8.01 27.37
C MET A 1 2.16 -7.11 26.18
N THR A 2 3.04 -6.15 25.94
CA THR A 2 2.90 -5.17 24.84
C THR A 2 3.38 -5.85 23.55
N LYS A 3 2.46 -6.10 22.61
CA LYS A 3 2.79 -6.65 21.30
C LYS A 3 3.77 -5.70 20.61
N LYS A 4 5.00 -6.15 20.38
CA LYS A 4 6.00 -5.47 19.54
C LYS A 4 5.35 -5.16 18.19
N MET A 5 5.11 -3.88 17.92
CA MET A 5 4.88 -3.40 16.56
C MET A 5 6.15 -3.73 15.79
N ASN A 6 6.09 -4.72 14.90
CA ASN A 6 7.16 -4.94 13.93
C ASN A 6 7.28 -3.65 13.12
N GLU A 7 8.31 -2.86 13.39
CA GLU A 7 8.76 -1.78 12.52
C GLU A 7 9.07 -2.41 11.16
N ILE A 8 8.16 -2.21 10.21
CA ILE A 8 8.45 -2.53 8.82
C ILE A 8 9.30 -1.38 8.32
N VAL A 9 10.60 -1.64 8.27
CA VAL A 9 11.58 -0.78 7.63
C VAL A 9 11.23 -0.71 6.16
N ASP A 10 10.95 0.49 5.66
CA ASP A 10 10.82 0.73 4.23
C ASP A 10 12.06 0.18 3.53
N ARG A 11 11.89 -0.87 2.71
CA ARG A 11 13.04 -1.58 2.12
C ARG A 11 13.67 -0.83 0.95
N GLY A 12 13.20 0.38 0.62
CA GLY A 12 13.62 1.10 -0.59
C GLY A 12 13.22 0.39 -1.89
N LEU A 13 12.37 -0.64 -1.83
CA LEU A 13 12.06 -1.49 -2.97
C LEU A 13 11.12 -0.78 -3.95
N PRO A 14 11.38 -0.88 -5.27
CA PRO A 14 10.55 -0.24 -6.29
C PRO A 14 9.13 -0.83 -6.37
N ILE A 15 8.93 -2.02 -5.78
CA ILE A 15 7.67 -2.75 -5.72
C ILE A 15 7.29 -2.93 -4.26
N LEU A 16 6.02 -2.71 -3.96
CA LEU A 16 5.45 -2.83 -2.62
C LEU A 16 4.36 -3.89 -2.63
N ASN A 17 4.33 -4.68 -1.56
CA ASN A 17 3.23 -5.61 -1.30
C ASN A 17 2.07 -4.94 -0.53
N THR A 18 0.97 -5.66 -0.36
CA THR A 18 -0.23 -5.18 0.35
C THR A 18 0.05 -4.66 1.77
N ASP A 19 0.90 -5.34 2.52
CA ASP A 19 1.20 -4.98 3.92
C ASP A 19 2.08 -3.74 4.01
N GLU A 20 3.05 -3.61 3.10
CA GLU A 20 3.90 -2.42 2.97
C GLU A 20 3.07 -1.20 2.60
N ILE A 21 2.20 -1.29 1.59
CA ILE A 21 1.35 -0.17 1.17
C ILE A 21 0.41 0.25 2.30
N ALA A 22 -0.28 -0.71 2.91
CA ALA A 22 -1.22 -0.44 3.99
C ALA A 22 -0.57 0.31 5.15
N LYS A 23 0.65 -0.08 5.53
CA LYS A 23 1.33 0.51 6.69
C LYS A 23 2.08 1.79 6.37
N LEU A 24 2.84 1.81 5.29
CA LEU A 24 3.73 2.94 4.95
C LEU A 24 2.97 4.14 4.38
N TYR A 25 1.90 3.89 3.61
CA TYR A 25 1.17 4.94 2.90
C TYR A 25 -0.20 5.24 3.49
N PHE A 26 -0.79 4.26 4.17
CA PHE A 26 -2.15 4.36 4.67
C PHE A 26 -2.27 4.24 6.20
N GLY A 27 -1.18 3.98 6.93
CA GLY A 27 -1.20 3.90 8.40
C GLY A 27 -2.10 2.80 8.97
N HIS A 28 -2.45 1.80 8.15
CA HIS A 28 -3.40 0.73 8.48
C HIS A 28 -2.80 -0.66 8.23
N ASN A 29 -3.54 -1.71 8.60
CA ASN A 29 -3.13 -3.08 8.33
C ASN A 29 -3.62 -3.57 6.95
N ALA A 30 -3.04 -4.68 6.47
CA ALA A 30 -3.40 -5.26 5.17
C ALA A 30 -4.89 -5.64 5.03
N SER A 31 -5.56 -6.02 6.12
CA SER A 31 -6.99 -6.37 6.10
C SER A 31 -7.85 -5.14 5.76
N TRP A 32 -7.57 -4.02 6.42
CA TRP A 32 -8.23 -2.76 6.13
C TRP A 32 -7.99 -2.31 4.68
N PHE A 33 -6.75 -2.42 4.20
CA PHE A 33 -6.41 -2.06 2.82
C PHE A 33 -7.19 -2.91 1.81
N ASN A 34 -7.27 -4.23 2.02
CA ASN A 34 -8.03 -5.12 1.16
C ASN A 34 -9.53 -4.78 1.11
N GLN A 35 -10.10 -4.36 2.23
CA GLN A 35 -11.52 -4.03 2.33
C GLN A 35 -11.86 -2.63 1.77
N ASN A 36 -10.96 -1.66 1.92
CA ASN A 36 -11.28 -0.24 1.66
C ASN A 36 -10.57 0.35 0.44
N MET A 37 -9.39 -0.16 0.08
CA MET A 37 -8.52 0.47 -0.94
C MET A 37 -8.19 -0.44 -2.12
N ARG A 38 -7.93 -1.72 -1.91
CA ARG A 38 -7.54 -2.66 -2.99
C ARG A 38 -8.52 -2.63 -4.17
N ASN A 39 -9.81 -2.58 -3.86
CA ASN A 39 -10.89 -2.57 -4.86
C ASN A 39 -11.46 -1.16 -5.12
N ASN A 40 -10.83 -0.12 -4.58
CA ASN A 40 -11.30 1.24 -4.77
C ASN A 40 -11.03 1.66 -6.23
N PRO A 41 -12.05 2.13 -6.98
CA PRO A 41 -11.89 2.46 -8.39
C PRO A 41 -10.90 3.61 -8.63
N LYS A 42 -10.78 4.55 -7.68
CA LYS A 42 -9.76 5.61 -7.77
C LYS A 42 -8.35 5.07 -7.58
N PHE A 43 -8.19 4.12 -6.65
CA PHE A 43 -6.90 3.49 -6.38
C PHE A 43 -6.45 2.65 -7.57
N ILE A 44 -7.27 1.70 -8.04
CA ILE A 44 -6.93 0.80 -9.15
C ILE A 44 -6.59 1.58 -10.43
N ARG A 45 -7.32 2.68 -10.71
CA ARG A 45 -7.09 3.50 -11.91
C ARG A 45 -5.72 4.19 -11.91
N ASN A 46 -5.20 4.55 -10.74
CA ASN A 46 -3.93 5.26 -10.62
C ASN A 46 -2.77 4.36 -10.22
N VAL A 47 -3.06 3.24 -9.55
CA VAL A 47 -2.09 2.30 -9.00
C VAL A 47 -2.47 0.88 -9.45
N PRO A 48 -2.05 0.46 -10.65
CA PRO A 48 -2.37 -0.86 -11.17
C PRO A 48 -1.61 -1.96 -10.41
N ASP A 49 -2.30 -3.06 -10.12
CA ASP A 49 -1.69 -4.29 -9.59
C ASP A 49 -0.85 -4.93 -10.71
N ILE A 50 0.44 -5.11 -10.44
CA ILE A 50 1.42 -5.71 -11.36
C ILE A 50 1.79 -7.14 -10.96
N GLY A 51 1.25 -7.62 -9.84
CA GLY A 51 1.57 -8.92 -9.30
C GLY A 51 0.89 -10.06 -10.06
N LEU A 52 1.65 -11.10 -10.39
CA LEU A 52 1.12 -12.28 -11.12
C LEU A 52 0.44 -13.28 -10.19
N ASN A 53 1.02 -13.54 -9.01
CA ASN A 53 0.52 -14.55 -8.05
C ASN A 53 0.08 -13.92 -6.72
N ARG A 54 0.55 -12.71 -6.42
CA ARG A 54 0.26 -11.97 -5.19
C ARG A 54 0.13 -10.49 -5.54
N PRO A 55 -0.75 -9.72 -4.89
CA PRO A 55 -0.92 -8.31 -5.20
C PRO A 55 0.35 -7.50 -4.91
N GLU A 56 0.84 -6.81 -5.92
CA GLU A 56 2.06 -6.02 -5.89
C GLU A 56 1.88 -4.74 -6.69
N TRP A 57 2.40 -3.62 -6.20
CA TRP A 57 2.26 -2.32 -6.86
C TRP A 57 3.59 -1.60 -6.93
N LYS A 58 3.77 -0.78 -7.97
CA LYS A 58 4.95 0.07 -8.06
C LYS A 58 4.88 1.17 -7.01
N ARG A 59 5.97 1.36 -6.27
CA ARG A 59 6.11 2.41 -5.26
C ARG A 59 5.79 3.80 -5.84
N VAL A 60 6.32 4.10 -7.02
CA VAL A 60 6.13 5.40 -7.67
C VAL A 60 4.66 5.72 -7.95
N ASP A 61 3.86 4.71 -8.30
CA ASP A 61 2.44 4.90 -8.59
C ASP A 61 1.65 5.13 -7.30
N VAL A 62 1.98 4.38 -6.23
CA VAL A 62 1.41 4.58 -4.89
C VAL A 62 1.75 5.98 -4.36
N GLU A 63 3.01 6.40 -4.46
CA GLU A 63 3.47 7.73 -4.04
C GLU A 63 2.77 8.85 -4.81
N ARG A 64 2.63 8.70 -6.13
CA ARG A 64 1.89 9.65 -6.96
C ARG A 64 0.44 9.72 -6.54
N PHE A 65 -0.22 8.58 -6.30
CA PHE A 65 -1.60 8.54 -5.86
C PHE A 65 -1.81 9.24 -4.52
N VAL A 66 -0.96 8.97 -3.52
CA VAL A 66 -1.08 9.60 -2.19
C VAL A 66 -0.87 11.12 -2.29
N LYS A 67 0.13 11.57 -3.05
CA LYS A 67 0.38 12.99 -3.31
C LYS A 67 -0.78 13.68 -4.04
N GLN A 68 -1.38 13.04 -5.04
CA GLN A 68 -2.49 13.61 -5.81
C GLN A 68 -3.83 13.56 -5.07
N SER A 69 -4.05 12.52 -4.26
CA SER A 69 -5.32 12.33 -3.55
C SER A 69 -5.44 13.18 -2.28
N GLY A 70 -4.36 13.86 -1.87
CA GLY A 70 -4.33 14.65 -0.64
C GLY A 70 -4.55 13.81 0.61
N TRP A 71 -4.13 12.55 0.59
CA TRP A 71 -4.34 11.60 1.69
C TRP A 71 -3.31 11.75 2.84
N MET A 72 -2.76 12.96 3.00
CA MET A 72 -1.88 13.36 4.12
C MET A 72 -2.64 14.26 5.09
#